data_AF-A0A2K1JMN5-F1
#
_entry.id   AF-A0A2K1JMN5-F1
#
_cell.length_a   1.000
_cell.length_b   1.000
_cell.length_c   1.000
_cell.angle_alpha   90.00
_cell.angle_beta   90.00
_cell.angle_gamma   90.00
#
_symmetry.space_group_name_H-M   'P 1'
#
loop_
_entity.id
_entity.type
_entity.pdbx_description
1 polymer ?
#
loop_
_entity_poly.entity_id
_entity_poly.type
_entity_poly.pdbx_seq_one_letter_code
_entity_poly.pdbx_strand_id
1 'polypeptide(L)' 'NTKFDTTMKEEEFFTSMANTSMYIKKNLNKIVIFIIYIDNMLIMGNSLEGIIIVKK' A
#
# COMPACT_ATOMS: atom_id res chain seq x y z
N ASN A 1 -7.99 -1.04 11.39
CA ASN A 1 -6.86 -0.36 12.04
C ASN A 1 -7.00 1.11 11.67
N THR A 2 -7.96 1.81 12.30
CA THR A 2 -8.69 2.93 11.68
C THR A 2 -7.80 4.09 11.22
N LYS A 3 -6.73 4.37 11.97
CA LYS A 3 -5.77 5.43 11.62
C LYS A 3 -4.95 5.07 10.39
N PHE A 4 -4.47 3.83 10.31
CA PHE A 4 -3.70 3.34 9.16
C PHE A 4 -4.57 3.29 7.90
N ASP A 5 -5.80 2.81 8.04
CA ASP A 5 -6.78 2.75 6.94
C ASP A 5 -7.08 4.16 6.38
N THR A 6 -7.20 5.16 7.26
CA THR A 6 -7.37 6.55 6.85
C THR A 6 -6.14 7.09 6.13
N THR A 7 -4.94 6.91 6.68
CA THR A 7 -3.69 7.37 6.05
C THR A 7 -3.49 6.73 4.66
N MET A 8 -3.76 5.44 4.52
CA MET A 8 -3.67 4.77 3.22
C MET A 8 -4.63 5.36 2.19
N LYS A 9 -5.86 5.70 2.60
CA LYS A 9 -6.83 6.37 1.71
C LYS A 9 -6.42 7.80 1.34
N GLU A 10 -5.87 8.57 2.28
CA GLU A 10 -5.32 9.91 2.02
C GLU A 10 -4.18 9.86 0.99
N GLU A 11 -3.36 8.80 1.05
CA GLU A 11 -2.30 8.51 0.09
C GLU A 11 -2.80 7.81 -1.19
N GLU A 12 -4.11 7.82 -1.46
CA GLU A 12 -4.72 7.25 -2.66
C GLU A 12 -4.52 5.73 -2.85
N PHE A 13 -4.22 5.00 -1.76
CA PHE A 13 -4.29 3.55 -1.78
C PHE A 13 -5.74 3.10 -1.64
N PHE A 14 -6.12 2.10 -2.42
CA PHE A 14 -7.39 1.40 -2.27
C PHE A 14 -7.16 0.00 -1.69
N THR A 15 -8.07 -0.42 -0.82
CA THR A 15 -8.05 -1.78 -0.27
C THR A 15 -8.63 -2.78 -1.27
N SER A 16 -8.02 -3.96 -1.35
CA SER A 16 -8.55 -5.06 -2.15
C SER A 16 -9.83 -5.62 -1.50
N MET A 17 -10.88 -5.82 -2.28
CA MET A 17 -12.12 -6.48 -1.82
C MET A 17 -11.89 -7.95 -1.45
N ALA A 18 -10.85 -8.58 -2.01
CA ALA A 18 -10.50 -9.97 -1.72
C ALA A 18 -9.59 -10.13 -0.49
N ASN A 19 -8.90 -9.07 -0.07
CA ASN A 19 -7.99 -9.09 1.06
C ASN A 19 -7.96 -7.73 1.75
N THR A 20 -8.58 -7.63 2.92
CA THR A 20 -8.67 -6.39 3.71
C THR A 20 -7.32 -5.88 4.20
N SER A 21 -6.29 -6.75 4.22
CA SER A 21 -4.93 -6.39 4.57
C SER A 21 -4.05 -5.98 3.38
N MET A 22 -4.62 -5.86 2.18
CA MET A 22 -3.91 -5.50 0.96
C MET A 22 -4.35 -4.11 0.48
N TYR A 23 -3.37 -3.22 0.31
CA TYR A 23 -3.53 -1.85 -0.17
C TYR A 23 -2.78 -1.70 -1.47
N ILE A 24 -3.41 -1.09 -2.48
CA ILE A 24 -2.85 -0.97 -3.81
C ILE A 24 -2.91 0.50 -4.21
N LYS A 25 -1.77 1.03 -4.67
CA LYS A 25 -1.69 2.32 -5.36
C LYS A 25 -1.21 2.07 -6.78
N LYS A 26 -2.01 2.48 -7.76
CA LYS A 26 -1.69 2.38 -9.17
C LYS A 26 -1.67 3.77 -9.77
N ASN A 27 -0.56 4.13 -10.42
CA ASN A 27 -0.43 5.41 -11.09
C ASN A 27 0.27 5.22 -12.44
N LEU A 28 -0.46 5.42 -13.55
CA LEU A 28 -0.01 5.19 -14.93
C LEU A 28 0.69 3.85 -15.14
N ASN A 29 2.01 3.82 -14.99
CA ASN A 29 2.89 2.67 -15.19
C ASN A 29 3.58 2.17 -13.90
N LYS A 30 3.24 2.76 -12.74
CA LYS A 30 3.76 2.42 -11.42
C LYS A 30 2.67 1.74 -10.60
N ILE A 31 3.02 0.63 -9.95
CA ILE A 31 2.18 -0.10 -9.02
C ILE A 31 2.97 -0.27 -7.74
N VAL A 32 2.33 0.07 -6.62
CA VAL A 32 2.81 -0.20 -5.26
C VAL A 32 1.74 -1.01 -4.56
N ILE A 33 2.15 -2.10 -3.93
CA ILE A 33 1.30 -3.01 -3.18
C ILE A 33 1.84 -3.06 -1.75
N PHE A 34 0.95 -2.84 -0.80
CA PHE A 34 1.17 -2.98 0.63
C PHE A 34 0.38 -4.17 1.13
N ILE A 35 1.03 -5.09 1.83
CA ILE A 35 0.35 -6.20 2.48
C ILE A 35 0.75 -6.24 3.95
N ILE A 36 -0.25 -6.17 4.83
CA ILE A 36 -0.06 -6.24 6.29
C ILE A 36 -0.34 -7.66 6.75
N TYR A 37 0.68 -8.34 7.25
CA TYR A 37 0.58 -9.68 7.80
C TYR A 37 0.98 -9.65 9.27
N ILE A 38 0.00 -9.43 10.16
CA ILE A 38 0.16 -9.43 11.63
C ILE A 38 1.32 -8.53 12.06
N ASP A 39 2.52 -9.08 12.23
CA ASP A 39 3.72 -8.38 12.69
C ASP A 39 4.63 -7.90 11.55
N ASN A 40 4.37 -8.34 10.33
CA ASN A 40 5.19 -8.05 9.16
C ASN A 40 4.44 -7.19 8.16
N MET A 41 5.19 -6.28 7.53
CA MET A 41 4.70 -5.43 6.47
C MET A 41 5.51 -5.70 5.21
N LEU A 42 4.80 -6.07 4.14
CA LEU A 42 5.41 -6.39 2.86
C LEU A 42 5.07 -5.28 1.87
N ILE A 43 6.11 -4.59 1.41
CA ILE A 43 6.01 -3.53 0.41
C ILE A 43 6.60 -4.06 -0.88
N MET A 44 5.80 -4.03 -1.95
CA MET A 44 6.22 -4.45 -3.28
C MET A 44 5.85 -3.39 -4.30
N GLY A 45 6.55 -3.36 -5.42
CA GLY A 45 6.17 -2.51 -6.54
C GLY A 45 7.12 -2.64 -7.71
N ASN A 46 6.72 -2.09 -8.84
CA ASN A 46 7.53 -2.08 -10.06
C ASN A 46 8.37 -0.79 -10.22
N SER A 47 8.37 0.09 -9.22
CA SER A 47 9.14 1.33 -9.20
C SER A 47 9.80 1.51 -7.84
N LEU A 48 11.14 1.58 -7.82
CA LEU A 48 11.92 1.75 -6.61
C LEU A 48 11.57 3.06 -5.88
N GLU A 49 11.38 4.15 -6.62
CA GLU A 49 10.91 5.44 -6.07
C GLU A 49 9.57 5.28 -5.34
N GLY A 50 8.61 4.58 -5.96
CA GLY A 50 7.29 4.32 -5.36
C GLY A 50 7.39 3.52 -4.06
N ILE A 51 8.35 2.61 -3.96
CA ILE A 51 8.61 1.83 -2.74
C ILE A 51 9.30 2.68 -1.66
N ILE A 52 10.27 3.52 -2.05
CA ILE A 52 11.03 4.36 -1.11
C ILE A 52 10.14 5.41 -0.45
N ILE A 53 9.18 5.99 -1.19
CA ILE A 53 8.25 7.00 -0.66
C ILE A 53 7.48 6.47 0.55
N VAL A 54 7.09 5.19 0.54
CA VAL A 54 6.28 4.61 1.64
C VAL A 54 7.12 4.14 2.83
N LYS A 55 8.44 4.27 2.76
CA LYS A 55 9.36 3.88 3.84
C LYS A 55 9.71 5.03 4.80
N LYS A 56 9.28 6.27 4.50
CA LYS A 56 9.44 7.46 5.35
C LYS A 56 8.36 7.52 6.40
#